data_AF-A0A931CPU8-F1
#
_entry.id   AF-A0A931CPU8-F1
#
_cell.length_a   1.000
_cell.length_b   1.000
_cell.length_c   1.000
_cell.angle_alpha   90.00
_cell.angle_beta   90.00
_cell.angle_gamma   90.00
#
_symmetry.space_group_name_H-M   'P 1'
#
loop_
_entity.id
_entity.type
_entity.pdbx_description
1 polymer ?
#
loop_
_entity_poly.entity_id
_entity_poly.type
_entity_poly.pdbx_seq_one_letter_code
_entity_poly.pdbx_strand_id
1 'polypeptide(L)'
;MTTETTMLTAARAEALFTSRLATGSRPGHDVVEDAIRVAVRAHGGVRGCAGDVAAEYGDHPETAVPRMRWARELVDELYVARRRSVGVWALVA
;
A
#
# COMPACT_ATOMS: atom_id res chain seq x y z
N MET A 1 -4.85 15.61 12.31
CA MET A 1 -5.47 14.64 11.36
C MET A 1 -4.50 14.11 10.28
N THR A 2 -3.19 14.32 10.36
CA THR A 2 -2.21 13.78 9.39
C THR A 2 -1.76 12.35 9.72
N THR A 3 -1.70 11.99 11.00
CA THR A 3 -1.22 10.69 11.48
C THR A 3 -2.08 9.51 11.01
N GLU A 4 -3.40 9.63 11.05
CA GLU A 4 -4.34 8.58 10.63
C GLU A 4 -4.22 8.26 9.15
N THR A 5 -4.05 9.32 8.35
CA THR A 5 -3.74 9.24 6.93
C THR A 5 -2.46 8.44 6.66
N THR A 6 -1.40 8.70 7.43
CA THR A 6 -0.11 8.01 7.32
C THR A 6 -0.21 6.54 7.76
N MET A 7 -0.98 6.24 8.81
CA MET A 7 -1.21 4.86 9.27
C MET A 7 -1.97 4.04 8.22
N LEU A 8 -2.97 4.65 7.56
CA LEU A 8 -3.73 3.96 6.52
C LEU A 8 -2.91 3.73 5.24
N THR A 9 -2.06 4.68 4.83
CA THR A 9 -1.16 4.45 3.68
C THR A 9 -0.08 3.43 4.00
N ALA A 10 0.43 3.39 5.24
CA ALA A 10 1.34 2.32 5.68
C ALA A 10 0.67 0.94 5.59
N ALA A 11 -0.54 0.78 6.14
CA ALA A 11 -1.29 -0.47 6.08
C ALA A 11 -1.58 -0.94 4.64
N ARG A 12 -1.88 0.00 3.72
CA ARG A 12 -2.05 -0.32 2.30
C ARG A 12 -0.75 -0.77 1.65
N ALA A 13 0.38 -0.14 1.98
CA ALA A 13 1.68 -0.52 1.45
C ALA A 13 2.10 -1.91 1.95
N GLU A 14 1.85 -2.24 3.21
CA GLU A 14 2.09 -3.57 3.79
C GLU A 14 1.23 -4.65 3.10
N ALA A 15 -0.06 -4.38 2.89
CA ALA A 15 -0.92 -5.31 2.15
C ALA A 15 -0.51 -5.46 0.67
N LEU A 16 -0.10 -4.36 0.02
CA LEU A 16 0.38 -4.41 -1.36
C LEU A 16 1.72 -5.17 -1.46
N PHE A 17 2.60 -5.02 -0.45
CA PHE A 17 3.83 -5.78 -0.31
C PHE A 17 3.56 -7.29 -0.21
N THR A 18 2.47 -7.74 0.41
CA THR A 18 2.17 -9.19 0.47
C THR A 18 1.34 -9.69 -0.71
N SER A 19 0.98 -8.82 -1.66
CA SER A 19 0.18 -9.18 -2.84
C SER A 19 0.96 -9.97 -3.91
N ARG A 20 0.25 -10.52 -4.90
CA ARG A 20 0.88 -11.19 -6.06
C ARG A 20 1.31 -10.25 -7.18
N LEU A 21 1.14 -8.94 -7.01
CA LEU A 21 1.53 -7.97 -8.02
C LEU A 21 3.07 -7.90 -8.14
N ALA A 22 3.53 -7.87 -9.39
CA ALA A 22 4.95 -7.82 -9.70
C ALA A 22 5.53 -6.46 -9.29
N THR A 23 6.67 -6.50 -8.60
CA THR A 23 7.45 -5.31 -8.27
C THR A 23 7.82 -4.56 -9.56
N GLY A 24 7.61 -3.24 -9.58
CA GLY A 24 7.85 -2.39 -10.75
C GLY A 24 6.68 -2.27 -11.74
N SER A 25 5.59 -3.04 -11.55
CA SER A 25 4.36 -2.85 -12.32
C SER A 25 3.65 -1.55 -11.94
N ARG A 26 2.84 -1.00 -12.86
CA ARG A 26 2.00 0.19 -12.64
C ARG A 26 0.51 -0.11 -12.86
N PRO A 27 -0.12 -0.91 -11.98
CA PRO A 27 -1.54 -1.23 -12.10
C PRO A 27 -2.44 -0.04 -11.72
N GLY A 28 -3.66 -0.04 -12.23
CA GLY A 28 -4.69 0.96 -11.91
C GLY A 28 -5.21 0.84 -10.47
N HIS A 29 -5.92 1.88 -10.02
CA HIS A 29 -6.45 1.97 -8.64
C HIS A 29 -7.34 0.79 -8.26
N ASP A 30 -8.22 0.36 -9.17
CA ASP A 30 -9.14 -0.76 -8.99
C ASP A 30 -8.40 -2.09 -8.76
N VAL A 31 -7.37 -2.36 -9.57
CA VAL A 31 -6.52 -3.55 -9.44
C VAL A 31 -5.74 -3.52 -8.12
N VAL A 32 -5.19 -2.35 -7.74
CA VAL A 32 -4.49 -2.19 -6.46
C VAL A 32 -5.42 -2.40 -5.28
N GLU A 33 -6.64 -1.86 -5.34
CA GLU A 33 -7.62 -1.99 -4.28
C GLU A 33 -8.08 -3.44 -4.09
N ASP A 34 -8.29 -4.17 -5.18
CA ASP A 34 -8.59 -5.61 -5.11
C ASP A 34 -7.40 -6.41 -4.56
N ALA A 35 -6.18 -6.14 -5.04
CA ALA A 35 -4.98 -6.81 -4.55
C ALA A 35 -4.77 -6.61 -3.04
N ILE A 36 -4.98 -5.39 -2.53
CA ILE A 36 -4.93 -5.08 -1.10
C ILE A 36 -5.98 -5.88 -0.34
N ARG A 37 -7.23 -5.92 -0.82
CA ARG A 37 -8.31 -6.69 -0.18
C ARG A 37 -8.00 -8.19 -0.13
N VAL A 38 -7.49 -8.74 -1.24
CA VAL A 38 -7.11 -10.15 -1.34
C VAL A 38 -5.97 -10.46 -0.37
N ALA A 39 -4.93 -9.64 -0.32
CA ALA A 39 -3.82 -9.80 0.61
C ALA A 39 -4.29 -9.75 2.07
N VAL A 40 -5.03 -8.71 2.46
CA VAL A 40 -5.55 -8.58 3.83
C VAL A 40 -6.35 -9.82 4.25
N ARG A 41 -7.17 -10.40 3.35
CA ARG A 41 -7.90 -11.64 3.65
C ARG A 41 -6.98 -12.86 3.75
N ALA A 42 -6.03 -13.00 2.84
CA ALA A 42 -5.11 -14.14 2.80
C ALA A 42 -4.18 -14.21 4.02
N HIS A 43 -3.80 -13.05 4.56
CA HIS A 43 -2.85 -12.94 5.67
C HIS A 43 -3.54 -12.72 7.02
N GLY A 44 -4.86 -12.89 7.14
CA GLY A 44 -5.56 -12.78 8.44
C GLY A 44 -5.66 -11.35 8.97
N GLY A 45 -5.63 -10.35 8.10
CA GLY A 45 -5.76 -8.93 8.42
C GLY A 45 -4.47 -8.13 8.22
N VAL A 46 -4.56 -6.81 8.44
CA VAL A 46 -3.42 -5.88 8.28
C VAL A 46 -2.23 -6.27 9.16
N ARG A 47 -2.48 -6.74 10.40
CA ARG A 47 -1.40 -7.19 11.31
C ARG A 47 -0.65 -8.40 10.79
N GLY A 48 -1.33 -9.33 10.09
CA GLY A 48 -0.64 -10.46 9.47
C GLY A 48 0.20 -10.02 8.29
N CYS A 49 -0.28 -9.09 7.46
CA CYS A 49 0.56 -8.46 6.42
C CYS A 49 1.81 -7.81 7.02
N ALA A 50 1.68 -7.08 8.13
CA ALA A 50 2.82 -6.46 8.82
C ALA A 50 3.80 -7.52 9.37
N GLY A 51 3.30 -8.65 9.86
CA GLY A 51 4.11 -9.78 10.30
C GLY A 51 4.93 -10.39 9.16
N ASP A 52 4.30 -10.63 8.01
CA ASP A 52 4.98 -11.19 6.84
C ASP A 52 6.00 -10.21 6.26
N VAL A 53 5.69 -8.91 6.25
CA VAL A 53 6.66 -7.85 5.91
C VAL A 53 7.87 -7.93 6.85
N ALA A 54 7.65 -8.01 8.17
CA ALA A 54 8.74 -8.08 9.13
C ALA A 54 9.60 -9.33 8.96
N ALA A 55 8.99 -10.48 8.67
CA ALA A 55 9.69 -11.73 8.38
C ALA A 55 10.58 -11.60 7.13
N GLU A 56 10.01 -11.11 6.01
CA GLU A 56 10.75 -10.94 4.76
C GLU A 56 11.92 -9.94 4.90
N TYR A 57 11.77 -8.90 5.71
CA TYR A 57 12.87 -7.98 6.02
C TYR A 57 13.98 -8.61 6.87
N GLY A 58 13.65 -9.60 7.71
CA GLY A 58 14.63 -10.36 8.48
C GLY A 58 15.37 -11.38 7.63
N ASP A 59 14.63 -12.09 6.77
CA ASP A 59 15.16 -13.21 6.00
C ASP A 59 15.81 -12.77 4.69
N HIS A 60 15.20 -11.80 3.98
CA HIS A 60 15.55 -11.40 2.61
C HIS A 60 15.48 -9.87 2.41
N PRO A 61 16.27 -9.07 3.16
CA PRO A 61 16.22 -7.61 3.08
C PRO A 61 16.47 -7.06 1.68
N GLU A 62 17.33 -7.71 0.89
CA GLU A 62 17.64 -7.34 -0.50
C GLU A 62 16.43 -7.42 -1.44
N THR A 63 15.46 -8.27 -1.13
CA THR A 63 14.21 -8.43 -1.88
C THR A 63 13.11 -7.57 -1.26
N ALA A 64 13.05 -7.50 0.07
CA ALA A 64 12.05 -6.74 0.81
C ALA A 64 12.15 -5.23 0.51
N VAL A 65 13.35 -4.65 0.55
CA VAL A 65 13.55 -3.20 0.37
C VAL A 65 13.00 -2.69 -0.98
N PRO A 66 13.39 -3.22 -2.16
CA PRO A 66 12.88 -2.74 -3.43
C PRO A 66 11.36 -2.97 -3.56
N ARG A 67 10.83 -4.05 -2.98
CA ARG A 67 9.40 -4.34 -3.00
C ARG A 67 8.59 -3.35 -2.17
N MET A 68 9.05 -3.02 -0.97
CA MET A 68 8.39 -2.04 -0.11
C MET A 68 8.48 -0.63 -0.70
N ARG A 69 9.63 -0.26 -1.30
CA ARG A 69 9.76 1.02 -2.01
C ARG A 69 8.70 1.15 -3.10
N TRP A 70 8.59 0.15 -3.97
CA TRP A 70 7.56 0.11 -5.02
C TRP A 70 6.14 0.21 -4.45
N ALA A 71 5.84 -0.54 -3.38
CA ALA A 71 4.51 -0.53 -2.77
C ALA A 71 4.14 0.85 -2.19
N ARG A 72 5.08 1.52 -1.54
CA ARG A 72 4.87 2.87 -0.98
C ARG A 72 4.67 3.91 -2.07
N GLU A 73 5.50 3.88 -3.11
CA GLU A 73 5.37 4.78 -4.26
C GLU A 73 3.98 4.67 -4.88
N LEU A 74 3.52 3.44 -5.15
CA LEU A 74 2.20 3.22 -5.76
C LEU A 74 1.05 3.65 -4.85
N VAL A 75 1.14 3.40 -3.53
CA VAL A 75 0.12 3.84 -2.57
C VAL A 75 0.09 5.36 -2.43
N ASP A 76 1.25 6.02 -2.38
CA ASP A 76 1.31 7.47 -2.30
C ASP A 76 0.75 8.11 -3.57
N GLU A 77 1.11 7.60 -4.75
CA GLU A 77 0.57 8.04 -6.03
C GLU A 77 -0.96 7.91 -6.07
N LEU A 78 -1.52 6.77 -5.66
CA LEU A 78 -2.95 6.50 -5.80
C LEU A 78 -3.82 7.12 -4.71
N TYR A 79 -3.32 7.24 -3.48
CA TYR A 79 -4.14 7.63 -2.32
C TYR A 79 -3.79 9.01 -1.75
N VAL A 80 -2.55 9.51 -1.92
CA VAL A 80 -2.21 10.88 -1.53
C VAL A 80 -2.62 11.87 -2.63
N ALA A 81 -2.44 11.53 -3.92
CA ALA A 81 -2.88 12.38 -5.02
C ALA A 81 -4.41 12.52 -5.07
N ARG A 82 -5.16 11.43 -4.81
CA ARG A 82 -6.63 11.43 -4.73
C ARG A 82 -7.17 12.40 -3.68
N ARG A 83 -6.52 12.52 -2.51
CA ARG A 83 -6.89 13.51 -1.49
C ARG A 83 -6.74 14.95 -1.98
N ARG A 84 -5.70 15.23 -2.76
CA ARG A 84 -5.50 16.58 -3.35
C ARG A 84 -6.61 16.91 -4.34
N SER A 85 -7.07 15.94 -5.12
CA SER A 85 -8.17 16.14 -6.06
C SER A 85 -9.51 16.38 -5.36
N VAL A 86 -9.84 15.60 -4.33
CA VAL A 86 -11.09 15.81 -3.55
C VAL A 86 -11.07 17.16 -2.81
N GLY A 87 -9.90 17.63 -2.35
CA GLY A 87 -9.77 18.95 -1.73
C GLY A 87 -9.90 20.13 -2.69
N VAL A 88 -9.51 19.98 -3.97
CA VAL A 88 -9.62 21.05 -4.97
C VAL A 88 -11.08 21.26 -5.41
N TRP A 89 -11.87 20.20 -5.57
CA TRP A 89 -13.29 20.34 -5.91
C TRP A 89 -14.15 20.90 -4.76
N ALA A 90 -13.72 20.74 -3.51
CA ALA A 90 -14.42 21.27 -2.34
C ALA A 90 -14.20 22.79 -2.10
N LEU A 91 -13.25 23.42 -2.80
CA LEU A 91 -12.96 24.86 -2.71
C LEU A 91 -13.61 25.68 -3.83
N VAL A 92 -14.31 25.03 -4.77
CA VAL A 92 -14.95 25.67 -5.94
C VAL A 92 -16.49 25.58 -5.87
N ALA A 93 -17.05 25.13 -4.74
CA ALA A 93 -18.49 25.09 -4.46
C ALA A 93 -18.81 26.06 -3.32
#